data_AF-A0A5K7YXU2-F1
#
_entry.id   AF-A0A5K7YXU2-F1
#
_cell.length_a   1.000
_cell.length_b   1.000
_cell.length_c   1.000
_cell.angle_alpha   90.00
_cell.angle_beta   90.00
_cell.angle_gamma   90.00
#
_symmetry.space_group_name_H-M   'P 1'
#
loop_
_entity.id
_entity.type
_entity.pdbx_description
1 polymer ?
#
loop_
_entity_poly.entity_id
_entity_poly.type
_entity_poly.pdbx_seq_one_letter_code
_entity_poly.pdbx_strand_id
1 'polypeptide(L)' 'MISIMKDKSLKIEALRKRLDQVEAELADTLQRMPAHGIKTSFMAGLLDLEDERDRLMGEIKALTSGSP' A
#
# COMPACT_ATOMS: atom_id res chain seq x y z
N MET A 1 18.26 -21.77 -9.28
CA MET A 1 18.39 -20.34 -8.94
C MET A 1 17.48 -19.43 -9.77
N ILE A 2 17.31 -19.67 -11.08
CA ILE A 2 16.49 -18.80 -11.97
C ILE A 2 15.01 -18.68 -11.55
N SER A 3 14.38 -19.77 -11.06
CA SER A 3 12.96 -19.74 -10.64
C SER A 3 12.71 -18.78 -9.47
N ILE A 4 13.56 -18.83 -8.43
CA ILE A 4 13.40 -18.05 -7.20
C ILE A 4 13.43 -16.54 -7.46
N MET A 5 14.28 -16.09 -8.39
CA MET A 5 14.37 -14.67 -8.76
C MET A 5 13.13 -14.21 -9.51
N LYS A 6 12.55 -15.08 -10.34
CA LYS A 6 11.31 -14.80 -11.08
C LYS A 6 10.11 -14.71 -10.14
N ASP A 7 10.02 -15.60 -9.15
CA ASP A 7 8.97 -15.59 -8.13
C ASP A 7 9.02 -14.32 -7.27
N LYS A 8 10.22 -13.88 -6.87
CA LYS A 8 10.41 -12.60 -6.16
C LYS A 8 9.96 -11.41 -7.00
N SER A 9 10.31 -11.38 -8.29
CA SER A 9 9.91 -10.30 -9.20
C SER A 9 8.39 -10.21 -9.37
N LEU A 10 7.70 -11.36 -9.56
CA LEU A 10 6.24 -11.40 -9.67
C LEU A 10 5.56 -10.96 -8.37
N LYS A 11 6.11 -11.34 -7.22
CA LYS A 11 5.59 -10.90 -5.91
C LYS A 11 5.76 -9.38 -5.72
N ILE A 12 6.91 -8.81 -6.08
CA ILE A 12 7.13 -7.36 -6.01
C ILE A 12 6.16 -6.61 -6.93
N GLU A 13 5.93 -7.12 -8.14
CA GLU A 13 4.98 -6.51 -9.07
C GLU A 13 3.53 -6.54 -8.53
N ALA A 14 3.11 -7.66 -7.93
CA ALA A 14 1.81 -7.77 -7.30
C ALA A 14 1.65 -6.79 -6.11
N LEU A 15 2.67 -6.67 -5.26
CA LEU A 15 2.68 -5.73 -4.14
C LEU A 15 2.63 -4.28 -4.60
N ARG A 16 3.37 -3.92 -5.66
CA ARG A 16 3.32 -2.58 -6.26
C ARG A 16 1.93 -2.27 -6.80
N LYS A 17 1.32 -3.20 -7.53
CA LYS A 17 -0.05 -3.03 -8.03
C LYS A 17 -1.05 -2.82 -6.90
N ARG A 18 -0.89 -3.53 -5.78
CA ARG A 18 -1.74 -3.32 -4.60
C ARG A 18 -1.48 -1.96 -3.94
N LEU A 19 -0.22 -1.54 -3.86
CA LEU A 19 0.16 -0.22 -3.33
C LEU A 19 -0.51 0.90 -4.14
N ASP A 20 -0.44 0.84 -5.48
CA ASP A 20 -1.07 1.81 -6.37
C ASP A 20 -2.59 1.89 -6.14
N GLN A 21 -3.25 0.75 -5.86
CA GLN A 21 -4.68 0.72 -5.53
C GLN A 21 -4.97 1.40 -4.20
N VAL A 22 -4.19 1.10 -3.16
CA VAL A 22 -4.36 1.68 -1.83
C VAL A 22 -4.14 3.20 -1.88
N GLU A 23 -3.15 3.68 -2.64
CA GLU A 23 -2.92 5.10 -2.85
C GLU A 23 -4.08 5.79 -3.59
N ALA A 24 -4.67 5.13 -4.59
CA ALA A 24 -5.86 5.61 -5.28
C ALA A 24 -7.10 5.67 -4.35
N GLU A 25 -7.30 4.65 -3.51
CA GLU A 25 -8.37 4.60 -2.50
C GLU A 25 -8.20 5.72 -1.45
N LEU A 26 -6.96 5.99 -1.02
CA LEU A 26 -6.60 7.11 -0.14
C LEU A 26 -6.93 8.46 -0.78
N ALA A 27 -6.54 8.67 -2.03
CA ALA A 27 -6.79 9.91 -2.76
C ALA A 27 -8.30 10.18 -2.95
N ASP A 28 -9.07 9.15 -3.33
CA ASP A 28 -10.53 9.27 -3.48
C ASP A 28 -11.20 9.54 -2.12
N THR A 29 -10.75 8.89 -1.05
CA THR A 29 -11.28 9.11 0.30
C THR A 29 -10.99 10.53 0.79
N LEU A 30 -9.77 11.04 0.56
CA LEU A 30 -9.38 12.42 0.86
C LEU A 30 -10.15 13.44 0.01
N GLN A 31 -10.40 13.14 -1.27
CA GLN A 31 -11.18 14.02 -2.14
C GLN A 31 -12.65 14.11 -1.72
N ARG A 32 -13.23 13.03 -1.22
CA ARG A 32 -14.61 12.97 -0.72
C ARG A 32 -14.75 13.52 0.69
N MET A 33 -13.65 13.84 1.35
CA MET A 33 -13.64 14.34 2.71
C MET A 33 -14.29 15.73 2.76
N PRO A 34 -15.35 15.91 3.58
CA PRO A 34 -15.99 17.21 3.70
C PRO A 34 -15.01 18.21 4.33
N ALA A 35 -14.87 19.40 3.72
CA ALA A 35 -13.97 20.46 4.19
C ALA A 35 -14.37 21.04 5.57
N HIS A 36 -15.53 20.64 6.11
CA HIS A 36 -16.04 21.10 7.40
C HIS A 36 -16.57 19.87 8.15
N GLY A 37 -15.77 19.37 9.08
CA GLY A 37 -16.13 18.24 9.94
C GLY A 37 -15.59 16.91 9.46
N ILE A 38 -14.38 16.56 9.94
CA ILE A 38 -13.82 15.23 9.79
C ILE A 38 -14.68 14.26 10.60
N LYS A 39 -15.45 13.40 9.94
CA LYS A 39 -16.19 12.33 10.64
C LYS A 39 -15.21 11.23 11.04
N THR A 40 -15.30 10.73 12.26
CA THR A 40 -14.47 9.64 12.80
C THR A 40 -14.46 8.38 11.94
N SER A 41 -15.55 8.09 11.22
CA SER A 41 -15.63 6.96 10.29
C SER A 41 -14.70 7.11 9.07
N PHE A 42 -14.40 8.33 8.64
CA PHE A 42 -13.43 8.57 7.57
C PHE A 42 -12.00 8.40 8.08
N MET A 43 -11.72 8.82 9.31
CA MET A 43 -10.37 8.64 9.89
C MET A 43 -10.02 7.17 10.12
N ALA A 44 -10.97 6.35 10.57
CA ALA A 44 -10.71 4.92 10.73
C ALA A 44 -10.31 4.26 9.39
N GLY A 45 -11.07 4.52 8.33
CA GLY A 45 -10.75 3.99 6.99
C GLY A 45 -9.44 4.54 6.41
N LEU A 46 -9.13 5.83 6.66
CA LEU A 46 -7.84 6.41 6.25
C LEU A 46 -6.66 5.76 6.99
N LEU A 47 -6.77 5.54 8.30
CA LEU A 47 -5.73 4.88 9.10
C LEU A 47 -5.49 3.44 8.62
N ASP A 48 -6.55 2.69 8.33
CA ASP A 48 -6.43 1.33 7.81
C ASP A 48 -5.71 1.30 6.44
N LEU A 49 -5.99 2.27 5.57
CA LEU A 49 -5.32 2.42 4.28
C LEU A 49 -3.86 2.86 4.42
N GLU A 50 -3.56 3.76 5.37
CA GLU A 50 -2.19 4.19 5.68
C GLU A 50 -1.34 3.05 6.25
N ASP A 51 -1.88 2.26 7.18
CA ASP A 51 -1.23 1.08 7.73
C ASP A 51 -0.94 0.03 6.65
N GLU A 52 -1.90 -0.21 5.74
CA GLU A 52 -1.73 -1.15 4.62
C GLU A 52 -0.66 -0.66 3.64
N ARG A 53 -0.67 0.63 3.31
CA ARG A 53 0.37 1.26 2.48
C ARG A 53 1.76 1.03 3.08
N ASP A 54 1.92 1.28 4.37
CA ASP A 54 3.20 1.16 5.06
C ASP A 54 3.67 -0.31 5.13
N ARG A 55 2.76 -1.27 5.33
CA ARG A 55 3.07 -2.71 5.24
C ARG A 55 3.55 -3.09 3.84
N LEU A 56 2.84 -2.70 2.79
CA LEU A 56 3.19 -3.01 1.40
C LEU A 56 4.55 -2.42 1.02
N MET A 57 4.83 -1.17 1.40
CA MET A 57 6.15 -0.57 1.21
C MET A 57 7.24 -1.33 1.97
N GLY A 58 6.96 -1.76 3.21
CA GLY A 58 7.85 -2.58 4.00
C GLY A 58 8.19 -3.92 3.33
N GLU A 59 7.19 -4.61 2.80
CA GLU A 59 7.37 -5.88 2.07
C GLU A 59 8.15 -5.69 0.77
N ILE A 60 7.84 -4.65 -0.02
CA ILE A 60 8.58 -4.33 -1.24
C ILE A 60 10.04 -4.03 -0.90
N LYS A 61 10.28 -3.25 0.16
CA LYS A 61 11.63 -2.92 0.61
C LYS A 61 12.38 -4.18 1.02
N ALA A 62 11.79 -5.05 1.86
CA ALA A 62 12.40 -6.30 2.27
C ALA A 62 12.75 -7.22 1.08
N LEU A 63 11.90 -7.26 0.05
CA LEU A 63 12.12 -8.07 -1.15
C LEU A 63 13.15 -7.47 -2.13
N THR A 64 13.31 -6.14 -2.14
CA THR A 64 14.22 -5.41 -3.05
C THR A 64 15.58 -5.09 -2.45
N SER A 65 15.67 -4.84 -1.14
CA SER A 65 16.92 -4.43 -0.49
C SER A 65 17.83 -5.60 -0.12
N GLY A 66 17.42 -6.85 -0.38
CA GLY A 66 18.28 -8.02 -0.24
C GLY A 66 18.92 -8.18 1.15
N SER A 67 18.26 -7.71 2.21
CA SER A 67 18.71 -8.01 3.57
C SER A 67 18.25 -9.43 3.97
N PRO A 68 19.18 -10.32 4.35
CA PRO A 68 18.85 -11.61 4.98
C PRO A 68 18.20 -11.42 6.35
#